data_AF-A0A7J4KFQ9-F1
#
_entry.id   AF-A0A7J4KFQ9-F1
#
_cell.length_a   1.000
_cell.length_b   1.000
_cell.length_c   1.000
_cell.angle_alpha   90.00
_cell.angle_beta   90.00
_cell.angle_gamma   90.00
#
_symmetry.space_group_name_H-M   'P 1'
#
loop_
_entity.id
_entity.type
_entity.pdbx_description
1 polymer ?
#
loop_
_entity_poly.entity_id
_entity_poly.type
_entity_poly.pdbx_seq_one_letter_code
_entity_poly.pdbx_strand_id
1 'polypeptide(L)'
;MDEAPITPIKEEKMPTYNKKAIRLIGVMITGGIVLGLILSSIFITETNNKIQEYADEIAELFGGNIPPFINIRITPLTTTEIILPTLGVVIVCISMFLLIGLIAVYFKVYAKTKSKYIFGLFFVLIPLFIESIFLVYALRQLFAFPIIPALPPGPRIGESIGFEWGGLGQILVIISIFESIGLSILLYLSNE
;
A
#
# COMPACT_ATOMS: atom_id res chain seq x y z
N MET A 1 -64.13 -24.88 -4.50
CA MET A 1 -63.04 -23.91 -4.32
C MET A 1 -61.81 -24.74 -4.12
N ASP A 2 -61.03 -24.90 -5.19
CA ASP A 2 -59.77 -25.63 -5.14
C ASP A 2 -58.73 -24.75 -4.44
N GLU A 3 -58.22 -25.23 -3.31
CA GLU A 3 -57.11 -24.60 -2.61
C GLU A 3 -55.85 -24.73 -3.48
N ALA A 4 -55.28 -23.59 -3.86
CA ALA A 4 -54.03 -23.55 -4.61
C ALA A 4 -52.92 -24.24 -3.79
N PRO A 5 -52.05 -25.06 -4.43
CA PRO A 5 -50.97 -25.72 -3.72
C PRO A 5 -49.96 -24.67 -3.27
N ILE A 6 -49.86 -24.47 -1.96
CA ILE A 6 -48.82 -23.67 -1.32
C ILE A 6 -47.51 -24.43 -1.54
N THR A 7 -46.74 -24.01 -2.56
CA THR A 7 -45.38 -24.52 -2.76
C THR A 7 -44.52 -24.09 -1.57
N PRO A 8 -43.83 -25.02 -0.89
CA PRO A 8 -42.96 -24.66 0.21
C PRO A 8 -41.84 -23.77 -0.33
N ILE A 9 -41.73 -22.57 0.25
CA ILE A 9 -40.60 -21.66 0.02
C ILE A 9 -39.35 -22.44 0.38
N LYS A 10 -38.54 -22.79 -0.63
CA LYS A 10 -37.25 -23.43 -0.41
C LYS A 10 -36.41 -22.46 0.42
N GLU A 11 -36.11 -22.83 1.66
CA GLU A 11 -35.10 -22.16 2.46
C GLU A 11 -33.80 -22.16 1.67
N GLU A 12 -33.43 -20.98 1.17
CA GLU A 12 -32.18 -20.73 0.50
C GLU A 12 -31.08 -20.95 1.54
N LYS A 13 -30.42 -22.12 1.47
CA LYS A 13 -29.32 -22.45 2.36
C LYS A 13 -28.30 -21.32 2.27
N MET A 14 -28.11 -20.60 3.37
CA MET A 14 -27.09 -19.55 3.44
C MET A 14 -25.76 -20.10 2.91
N PRO A 15 -25.07 -19.38 2.01
CA PRO A 15 -23.83 -19.84 1.42
C PRO A 15 -22.86 -20.21 2.55
N THR A 16 -22.38 -21.44 2.52
CA THR A 16 -21.52 -21.98 3.56
C THR A 16 -20.18 -21.26 3.46
N TYR A 17 -19.92 -20.30 4.35
CA TYR A 17 -18.69 -19.51 4.37
C TYR A 17 -17.43 -20.38 4.17
N ASN A 18 -16.62 -20.04 3.17
CA ASN A 18 -15.39 -20.77 2.91
C ASN A 18 -14.31 -20.41 3.93
N LYS A 19 -14.30 -21.13 5.06
CA LYS A 19 -13.36 -20.93 6.17
C LYS A 19 -11.89 -20.98 5.73
N LYS A 20 -11.56 -21.74 4.67
CA LYS A 20 -10.19 -21.82 4.15
C LYS A 20 -9.76 -20.53 3.46
N ALA A 21 -10.64 -19.97 2.62
CA ALA A 21 -10.41 -18.71 1.94
C ALA A 21 -10.23 -17.56 2.95
N ILE A 22 -11.11 -17.47 3.95
CA ILE A 22 -11.03 -16.45 5.01
C ILE A 22 -9.71 -16.56 5.79
N ARG A 23 -9.31 -17.79 6.16
CA ARG A 23 -8.04 -18.01 6.85
C ARG A 23 -6.85 -17.57 5.98
N LEU A 24 -6.87 -17.87 4.68
CA LEU A 24 -5.81 -17.45 3.75
C LEU A 24 -5.72 -15.93 3.65
N ILE A 25 -6.86 -15.24 3.47
CA ILE A 25 -6.94 -13.77 3.45
C ILE A 25 -6.35 -13.18 4.74
N GLY A 26 -6.75 -13.71 5.90
CA GLY A 26 -6.25 -13.25 7.20
C GLY A 26 -4.73 -13.39 7.34
N VAL A 27 -4.15 -14.51 6.87
CA VAL A 27 -2.69 -14.71 6.86
C VAL A 27 -2.00 -13.71 5.93
N MET A 28 -2.55 -13.47 4.72
CA MET A 28 -1.98 -12.50 3.77
C MET A 28 -2.01 -11.07 4.32
N ILE A 29 -3.13 -10.65 4.92
CA ILE A 29 -3.25 -9.33 5.54
C ILE A 29 -2.25 -9.18 6.68
N THR A 30 -2.14 -10.19 7.56
CA THR A 30 -1.19 -10.13 8.69
C THR A 30 0.25 -10.05 8.20
N GLY A 31 0.63 -10.82 7.17
CA GLY A 31 1.95 -10.75 6.56
C GLY A 31 2.26 -9.39 5.94
N GLY A 32 1.28 -8.81 5.23
CA GLY A 32 1.37 -7.47 4.66
C GLY A 32 1.56 -6.38 5.71
N ILE A 33 0.82 -6.44 6.82
CA ILE A 33 0.96 -5.50 7.95
C ILE A 33 2.35 -5.58 8.55
N VAL A 34 2.84 -6.79 8.86
CA VAL A 34 4.16 -6.97 9.47
C VAL A 34 5.26 -6.43 8.55
N LEU A 35 5.23 -6.78 7.25
CA LEU A 35 6.22 -6.28 6.31
C LEU A 35 6.14 -4.76 6.14
N GLY A 36 4.92 -4.20 6.05
CA GLY A 36 4.70 -2.77 5.88
C GLY A 36 5.23 -1.94 7.06
N LEU A 37 5.06 -2.43 8.29
CA LEU A 37 5.61 -1.80 9.50
C LEU A 37 7.14 -1.86 9.52
N ILE A 38 7.74 -3.00 9.14
CA ILE A 38 9.20 -3.15 9.04
C ILE A 38 9.76 -2.16 8.01
N LEU A 39 9.19 -2.12 6.80
CA LEU A 39 9.65 -1.22 5.74
C LEU A 39 9.49 0.24 6.13
N SER A 40 8.37 0.59 6.75
CA SER A 40 8.12 1.95 7.24
C SER A 40 9.15 2.35 8.29
N SER A 41 9.48 1.47 9.24
CA SER A 41 10.54 1.71 10.23
C SER A 41 11.90 1.97 9.58
N ILE A 42 12.25 1.20 8.54
CA ILE A 42 13.48 1.39 7.76
C ILE A 42 13.45 2.75 7.05
N PHE A 43 12.34 3.11 6.39
CA PHE A 43 12.22 4.36 5.65
C PHE A 43 12.27 5.59 6.57
N ILE A 44 11.61 5.55 7.73
CA ILE A 44 11.67 6.62 8.73
C ILE A 44 13.11 6.82 9.22
N THR A 45 13.81 5.73 9.53
CA THR A 45 15.21 5.79 10.00
C THR A 45 16.13 6.35 8.93
N GLU A 46 15.97 5.88 7.68
CA GLU A 46 16.74 6.39 6.54
C GLU A 46 16.51 7.88 6.31
N THR A 47 15.24 8.33 6.34
CA THR A 47 14.93 9.75 6.19
C THR A 47 15.54 10.58 7.31
N ASN A 48 15.39 10.16 8.57
CA ASN A 48 15.94 10.91 9.71
C ASN A 48 17.47 11.02 9.64
N ASN A 49 18.15 9.95 9.22
CA ASN A 49 19.60 9.98 9.00
C ASN A 49 19.98 10.95 7.87
N LYS A 50 19.23 10.97 6.76
CA LYS A 50 19.47 11.91 5.66
C LYS A 50 19.20 13.36 6.03
N ILE A 51 18.18 13.63 6.85
CA ILE A 51 17.92 14.97 7.40
C ILE A 51 19.14 15.44 8.19
N GLN A 52 19.68 14.57 9.04
CA GLN A 52 20.84 14.89 9.88
C GLN A 52 22.12 15.07 9.05
N GLU A 53 22.41 14.16 8.12
CA GLU A 53 23.56 14.26 7.22
C GLU A 53 23.54 15.56 6.42
N TYR A 54 22.38 15.95 5.87
CA TYR A 54 22.24 17.21 5.14
C TYR A 54 22.38 18.45 6.04
N ALA A 55 21.91 18.37 7.28
CA ALA A 55 22.10 19.44 8.26
C ALA A 55 23.58 19.60 8.66
N ASP A 56 24.28 18.49 8.85
CA ASP A 56 25.70 18.45 9.21
C ASP A 56 26.57 18.99 8.05
N GLU A 57 26.30 18.58 6.81
CA GLU A 57 26.98 19.10 5.60
C GLU A 57 26.84 20.63 5.47
N ILE A 58 25.63 21.16 5.69
CA ILE A 58 25.39 22.60 5.63
C ILE A 58 26.07 23.30 6.81
N ALA A 59 26.02 22.74 8.02
CA ALA A 59 26.71 23.31 9.16
C ALA A 59 28.23 23.39 8.90
N GLU A 60 28.84 22.34 8.32
CA GLU A 60 30.26 22.32 7.97
C GLU A 60 30.60 23.40 6.93
N LEU A 61 29.78 23.55 5.88
CA LEU A 61 29.94 24.58 4.84
C LEU A 61 29.90 26.01 5.39
N PHE A 62 29.17 26.25 6.49
CA PHE A 62 29.00 27.57 7.10
C PHE A 62 29.76 27.74 8.42
N GLY A 63 30.77 26.90 8.69
CA GLY A 63 31.68 27.08 9.82
C GLY A 63 31.09 26.69 11.18
N GLY A 64 30.22 25.67 11.19
CA GLY A 64 29.60 25.10 12.39
C GLY A 64 28.27 25.74 12.78
N ASN A 65 27.76 26.71 12.02
CA ASN A 65 26.45 27.33 12.25
C ASN A 65 25.64 27.40 10.96
N ILE A 66 24.41 26.92 11.01
CA ILE A 66 23.45 27.05 9.91
C ILE A 66 22.95 28.50 9.90
N PRO A 67 23.14 29.26 8.81
CA PRO A 67 22.66 30.63 8.73
C PRO A 67 21.13 30.69 8.82
N PRO A 68 20.54 31.67 9.53
CA PRO A 68 19.10 31.77 9.72
C PRO A 68 18.30 32.03 8.43
N PHE A 69 18.96 32.39 7.33
CA PHE A 69 18.33 32.51 6.01
C PHE A 69 18.21 31.16 5.27
N ILE A 70 18.89 30.10 5.73
CA ILE A 70 18.76 28.76 5.19
C ILE A 70 17.69 28.03 6.00
N ASN A 71 16.48 28.00 5.47
CA ASN A 71 15.35 27.28 6.07
C ASN A 71 15.47 25.78 5.76
N ILE A 72 16.39 25.11 6.46
CA ILE A 72 16.54 23.65 6.41
C ILE A 72 15.91 22.99 7.61
N ARG A 73 15.29 21.84 7.37
CA ARG A 73 14.78 20.99 8.43
C ARG A 73 15.97 20.34 9.14
N ILE A 74 16.05 20.57 10.45
CA ILE A 74 17.05 19.96 11.35
C ILE A 74 16.42 19.00 12.35
N THR A 75 15.09 18.92 12.39
CA THR A 75 14.34 18.08 13.31
C THR A 75 13.90 16.78 12.64
N PRO A 76 13.84 15.65 13.38
CA PRO A 76 13.33 14.39 12.84
C PRO A 76 11.86 14.52 12.41
N LEU A 77 11.39 13.56 11.62
CA LEU A 77 9.99 13.42 11.20
C LEU A 77 9.04 13.46 12.41
N THR A 78 7.99 14.27 12.32
CA THR A 78 6.93 14.32 13.35
C THR A 78 5.95 13.18 13.16
N THR A 79 5.26 12.78 14.23
CA THR A 79 4.29 11.68 14.21
C THR A 79 3.21 11.86 13.14
N THR A 80 2.74 13.09 12.93
CA THR A 80 1.73 13.42 11.91
C THR A 80 2.23 13.20 10.49
N GLU A 81 3.50 13.48 10.23
CA GLU A 81 4.14 13.26 8.93
C GLU A 81 4.46 11.78 8.69
N ILE A 82 4.55 10.96 9.73
CA ILE A 82 4.88 9.54 9.65
C ILE A 82 3.63 8.69 9.41
N ILE A 83 2.52 8.98 10.09
CA ILE A 83 1.34 8.11 10.14
C ILE A 83 0.80 7.79 8.75
N LEU A 84 0.60 8.82 7.93
CA LEU A 84 -0.08 8.67 6.65
C LEU A 84 0.77 7.95 5.59
N PRO A 85 2.07 8.28 5.39
CA PRO A 85 2.96 7.45 4.58
C PRO A 85 3.10 6.02 5.10
N THR A 86 3.17 5.81 6.42
CA THR A 86 3.26 4.47 7.03
C THR A 86 2.02 3.65 6.71
N LEU A 87 0.84 4.24 6.84
CA LEU A 87 -0.42 3.60 6.50
C LEU A 87 -0.47 3.25 5.00
N GLY A 88 0.02 4.13 4.12
CA GLY A 88 0.17 3.84 2.70
C GLY A 88 1.07 2.64 2.44
N VAL A 89 2.27 2.60 3.03
CA VAL A 89 3.19 1.46 2.87
C VAL A 89 2.55 0.17 3.37
N VAL A 90 1.86 0.19 4.51
CA VAL A 90 1.15 -0.98 5.04
C VAL A 90 0.09 -1.49 4.08
N ILE A 91 -0.76 -0.62 3.54
CA ILE A 91 -1.84 -1.03 2.63
C ILE A 91 -1.28 -1.60 1.33
N VAL A 92 -0.23 -0.98 0.77
CA VAL A 92 0.42 -1.50 -0.45
C VAL A 92 1.07 -2.85 -0.20
N CYS A 93 1.70 -3.04 0.97
CA CYS A 93 2.21 -4.35 1.36
C CYS A 93 1.08 -5.39 1.51
N ILE A 94 -0.09 -5.02 2.03
CA ILE A 94 -1.28 -5.90 2.05
C ILE A 94 -1.68 -6.27 0.62
N SER A 95 -1.80 -5.30 -0.29
CA SER A 95 -2.10 -5.55 -1.71
C SER A 95 -1.09 -6.52 -2.35
N MET A 96 0.22 -6.35 -2.09
CA MET A 96 1.26 -7.27 -2.57
C MET A 96 1.04 -8.70 -2.08
N PHE A 97 0.79 -8.91 -0.79
CA PHE A 97 0.57 -10.25 -0.25
C PHE A 97 -0.72 -10.88 -0.79
N LEU A 98 -1.79 -10.09 -0.93
CA LEU A 98 -3.03 -10.56 -1.56
C LEU A 98 -2.81 -10.96 -3.02
N LEU A 99 -2.04 -10.18 -3.78
CA LEU A 99 -1.65 -10.50 -5.16
C LEU A 99 -0.82 -11.80 -5.23
N ILE A 100 0.18 -11.98 -4.34
CA ILE A 100 0.96 -13.22 -4.26
C ILE A 100 0.04 -14.40 -3.98
N GLY A 101 -0.88 -14.26 -3.01
CA GLY A 101 -1.88 -15.28 -2.71
C GLY A 101 -2.76 -15.61 -3.92
N LEU A 102 -3.20 -14.59 -4.65
CA LEU A 102 -4.07 -14.74 -5.81
C LEU A 102 -3.34 -15.44 -6.96
N ILE A 103 -2.11 -15.01 -7.26
CA ILE A 103 -1.21 -15.64 -8.24
C ILE A 103 -1.00 -17.11 -7.88
N ALA A 104 -0.74 -17.43 -6.61
CA ALA A 104 -0.55 -18.81 -6.15
C ALA A 104 -1.81 -19.68 -6.33
N VAL A 105 -2.99 -19.14 -6.02
CA VAL A 105 -4.28 -19.83 -6.23
C VAL A 105 -4.49 -20.08 -7.72
N TYR A 106 -4.36 -19.05 -8.57
CA TYR A 106 -4.53 -19.22 -10.01
C TYR A 106 -3.49 -20.14 -10.63
N PHE A 107 -2.26 -20.20 -10.08
CA PHE A 107 -1.23 -21.11 -10.57
C PHE A 107 -1.62 -22.54 -10.31
N LYS A 108 -2.18 -22.81 -9.13
CA LYS A 108 -2.74 -24.12 -8.78
C LYS A 108 -3.90 -24.51 -9.69
N VAL A 109 -4.80 -23.59 -10.04
CA VAL A 109 -5.91 -23.86 -10.96
C VAL A 109 -5.40 -24.08 -12.38
N TYR A 110 -4.43 -23.28 -12.84
CA TYR A 110 -3.77 -23.45 -14.14
C TYR A 110 -3.09 -24.81 -14.25
N ALA A 111 -2.33 -25.24 -13.24
CA ALA A 111 -1.66 -26.53 -13.23
C ALA A 111 -2.65 -27.71 -13.40
N LYS A 112 -3.87 -27.57 -12.86
CA LYS A 112 -4.93 -28.60 -12.97
C LYS A 112 -5.69 -28.54 -14.29
N THR A 113 -6.07 -27.35 -14.74
CA THR A 113 -6.97 -27.18 -15.88
C THR A 113 -6.23 -27.00 -17.22
N LYS A 114 -4.97 -26.58 -17.18
CA LYS A 114 -4.17 -26.13 -18.34
C LYS A 114 -4.91 -25.13 -19.24
N SER A 115 -5.83 -24.36 -18.66
CA SER A 115 -6.69 -23.45 -19.40
C SER A 115 -5.93 -22.21 -19.88
N LYS A 116 -6.05 -21.90 -21.18
CA LYS A 116 -5.49 -20.69 -21.79
C LYS A 116 -6.07 -19.39 -21.20
N TYR A 117 -7.30 -19.44 -20.70
CA TYR A 117 -7.95 -18.29 -20.06
C TYR A 117 -7.27 -17.89 -18.76
N ILE A 118 -6.84 -18.86 -17.95
CA ILE A 118 -6.12 -18.59 -16.69
C ILE A 118 -4.73 -18.03 -17.00
N PHE A 119 -4.12 -18.47 -18.10
CA PHE A 119 -2.87 -17.87 -18.57
C PHE A 119 -3.03 -16.37 -18.91
N GLY A 120 -4.15 -15.99 -19.55
CA GLY A 120 -4.49 -14.59 -19.79
C GLY A 120 -4.66 -13.78 -18.51
N LEU A 121 -5.15 -14.40 -17.43
CA LEU A 121 -5.28 -13.72 -16.14
C LEU A 121 -3.92 -13.38 -15.51
N PHE A 122 -2.90 -14.22 -15.67
CA PHE A 122 -1.53 -13.89 -15.23
C PHE A 122 -0.98 -12.66 -15.94
N PHE A 123 -1.38 -12.40 -17.18
CA PHE A 123 -1.01 -11.20 -17.91
C PHE A 123 -1.56 -9.92 -17.25
N VAL A 124 -2.62 -10.02 -16.46
CA VAL A 124 -3.16 -8.91 -15.66
C VAL A 124 -2.53 -8.86 -14.27
N LEU A 125 -2.40 -10.02 -13.60
CA LEU A 125 -1.92 -10.10 -12.22
C LEU A 125 -0.43 -9.77 -12.05
N ILE A 126 0.42 -10.18 -13.01
CA ILE A 126 1.87 -9.94 -12.92
C ILE A 126 2.20 -8.45 -13.02
N PRO A 127 1.67 -7.68 -14.00
CA PRO A 127 1.88 -6.23 -14.03
C PRO A 127 1.36 -5.52 -12.78
N LEU A 128 0.19 -5.88 -12.25
CA LEU A 128 -0.34 -5.32 -10.99
C LEU A 128 0.61 -5.58 -9.80
N PHE A 129 1.21 -6.77 -9.75
CA PHE A 129 2.20 -7.09 -8.73
C PHE A 129 3.48 -6.26 -8.87
N ILE A 130 3.97 -6.08 -10.10
CA ILE A 130 5.12 -5.23 -10.39
C ILE A 130 4.82 -3.77 -10.04
N GLU A 131 3.63 -3.27 -10.41
CA GLU A 131 3.15 -1.93 -10.05
C GLU A 131 3.16 -1.74 -8.54
N SER A 132 2.65 -2.70 -7.77
CA SER A 132 2.66 -2.64 -6.30
C SER A 132 4.07 -2.47 -5.73
N ILE A 133 5.08 -3.16 -6.30
CA ILE A 133 6.49 -3.00 -5.89
C ILE A 133 6.98 -1.57 -6.18
N PHE A 134 6.68 -1.04 -7.37
CA PHE A 134 7.04 0.34 -7.72
C PHE A 134 6.34 1.36 -6.80
N LEU A 135 5.11 1.07 -6.36
CA LEU A 135 4.35 1.94 -5.47
C LEU A 135 4.97 2.01 -4.07
N VAL A 136 5.50 0.90 -3.54
CA VAL A 136 6.32 0.92 -2.30
C VAL A 136 7.55 1.80 -2.47
N TYR A 137 8.23 1.73 -3.62
CA TYR A 137 9.38 2.59 -3.90
C TYR A 137 8.99 4.07 -4.01
N ALA A 138 7.86 4.37 -4.64
CA ALA A 138 7.32 5.73 -4.70
C ALA A 138 6.96 6.27 -3.30
N LEU A 139 6.38 5.43 -2.43
CA LEU A 139 6.10 5.78 -1.04
C LEU A 139 7.36 6.07 -0.23
N ARG A 140 8.47 5.35 -0.47
CA ARG A 140 9.77 5.67 0.14
C ARG A 140 10.21 7.10 -0.19
N GLN A 141 10.02 7.56 -1.43
CA GLN A 141 10.37 8.92 -1.83
C GLN A 141 9.52 9.97 -1.12
N LEU A 142 8.26 9.64 -0.80
CA LEU A 142 7.38 10.52 -0.02
C LEU A 142 7.86 10.72 1.42
N PHE A 143 8.55 9.73 2.01
CA PHE A 143 9.22 9.93 3.31
C PHE A 143 10.42 10.88 3.20
N ALA A 144 11.13 10.92 2.07
CA ALA A 144 12.30 11.78 1.87
C ALA A 144 11.93 13.24 1.54
N PHE A 145 10.66 13.50 1.29
CA PHE A 145 10.13 14.79 0.86
C PHE A 145 10.47 16.00 1.75
N PRO A 146 10.48 15.89 3.10
CA PRO A 146 10.77 17.03 3.96
C PRO A 146 12.24 17.49 3.92
N ILE A 147 13.12 16.76 3.23
CA ILE A 147 14.55 17.07 3.11
C ILE A 147 14.79 18.11 2.01
N ILE A 148 13.88 18.28 1.04
CA ILE A 148 14.09 19.19 -0.09
C ILE A 148 13.96 20.64 0.41
N PRO A 149 15.04 21.44 0.43
CA PRO A 149 14.96 22.82 0.83
C PRO A 149 14.05 23.58 -0.15
N ALA A 150 12.96 24.14 0.35
CA ALA A 150 12.21 25.15 -0.38
C ALA A 150 13.09 26.39 -0.47
N LEU A 151 13.84 26.54 -1.57
CA LEU A 151 14.54 27.78 -1.93
C LEU A 151 13.52 28.93 -1.90
N PRO A 152 13.62 29.92 -1.00
CA PRO A 152 12.82 31.14 -1.13
C PRO A 152 13.33 31.92 -2.36
N PRO A 153 12.48 32.43 -3.28
CA PRO A 153 11.02 32.55 -3.24
C PRO A 153 10.32 31.57 -4.22
N GLY A 154 10.81 30.34 -4.31
CA GLY A 154 10.26 29.32 -5.20
C GLY A 154 8.90 28.80 -4.73
N PRO A 155 8.01 28.43 -5.66
CA PRO A 155 6.74 27.80 -5.31
C PRO A 155 7.01 26.52 -4.51
N ARG A 156 6.24 26.30 -3.44
CA ARG A 156 6.25 25.08 -2.65
C ARG A 156 5.65 23.94 -3.49
N ILE A 157 6.43 23.41 -4.43
CA ILE A 157 6.12 22.15 -5.14
C ILE A 157 5.93 21.01 -4.10
N GLY A 158 6.52 21.21 -2.91
CA GLY A 158 6.00 20.88 -1.57
C GLY A 158 4.59 20.26 -1.47
N GLU A 159 3.59 21.10 -1.66
CA GLU A 159 2.25 20.82 -1.14
C GLU A 159 1.46 19.86 -2.06
N SER A 160 1.86 19.69 -3.33
CA SER A 160 1.12 18.91 -4.33
C SER A 160 1.51 17.42 -4.39
N ILE A 161 2.76 17.08 -4.07
CA ILE A 161 3.25 15.69 -4.08
C ILE A 161 3.10 15.04 -2.70
N GLY A 162 3.07 15.83 -1.63
CA GLY A 162 3.02 15.34 -0.25
C GLY A 162 1.69 14.70 0.18
N PHE A 163 1.56 14.53 1.49
CA PHE A 163 0.39 13.95 2.16
C PHE A 163 -0.55 15.01 2.78
N GLU A 164 -0.36 16.28 2.41
CA GLU A 164 -1.27 17.36 2.78
C GLU A 164 -2.65 17.16 2.15
N TRP A 165 -3.66 17.91 2.62
CA TRP A 165 -5.04 17.81 2.12
C TRP A 165 -5.10 18.01 0.60
N GLY A 166 -5.39 16.94 -0.15
CA GLY A 166 -5.43 16.95 -1.62
C GLY A 166 -4.13 16.53 -2.32
N GLY A 167 -3.09 16.15 -1.57
CA GLY A 167 -1.83 15.65 -2.12
C GLY A 167 -1.95 14.26 -2.75
N LEU A 168 -1.10 13.98 -3.74
CA LEU A 168 -1.08 12.70 -4.47
C LEU A 168 -0.92 11.48 -3.54
N GLY A 169 -0.22 11.64 -2.42
CA GLY A 169 -0.05 10.58 -1.42
C GLY A 169 -1.38 10.09 -0.83
N GLN A 170 -2.31 10.99 -0.52
CA GLN A 170 -3.64 10.60 0.00
C GLN A 170 -4.46 9.82 -1.03
N ILE A 171 -4.41 10.27 -2.28
CA ILE A 171 -5.12 9.62 -3.40
C ILE A 171 -4.58 8.20 -3.59
N LEU A 172 -3.26 8.02 -3.56
CA LEU A 172 -2.63 6.71 -3.65
C LEU A 172 -3.12 5.77 -2.55
N VAL A 173 -3.15 6.23 -1.30
CA VAL A 173 -3.66 5.43 -0.17
C VAL A 173 -5.10 4.99 -0.41
N ILE A 174 -5.97 5.90 -0.83
CA ILE A 174 -7.39 5.59 -1.08
C ILE A 174 -7.51 4.53 -2.19
N ILE A 175 -6.79 4.69 -3.29
CA ILE A 175 -6.80 3.73 -4.41
C ILE A 175 -6.31 2.36 -3.93
N SER A 176 -5.22 2.30 -3.16
CA SER A 176 -4.68 1.04 -2.63
C SER A 176 -5.63 0.35 -1.64
N ILE A 177 -6.45 1.09 -0.90
CA ILE A 177 -7.50 0.49 -0.04
C ILE A 177 -8.55 -0.21 -0.91
N PHE A 178 -9.05 0.46 -1.94
CA PHE A 178 -10.04 -0.14 -2.86
C PHE A 178 -9.46 -1.35 -3.58
N GLU A 179 -8.20 -1.28 -4.00
CA GLU A 179 -7.49 -2.41 -4.59
C GLU A 179 -7.39 -3.59 -3.61
N SER A 180 -6.95 -3.36 -2.37
CA SER A 180 -6.88 -4.39 -1.33
C SER A 180 -8.22 -5.06 -1.06
N ILE A 181 -9.32 -4.30 -1.05
CA ILE A 181 -10.68 -4.84 -0.92
C ILE A 181 -11.04 -5.70 -2.14
N GLY A 182 -10.80 -5.19 -3.35
CA GLY A 182 -11.06 -5.93 -4.59
C GLY A 182 -10.29 -7.25 -4.66
N LEU A 183 -9.00 -7.23 -4.29
CA LEU A 183 -8.16 -8.42 -4.22
C LEU A 183 -8.64 -9.41 -3.16
N SER A 184 -9.12 -8.94 -2.02
CA SER A 184 -9.68 -9.80 -0.97
C SER A 184 -10.95 -10.52 -1.46
N ILE A 185 -11.83 -9.82 -2.17
CA ILE A 185 -13.03 -10.40 -2.77
C ILE A 185 -12.65 -11.42 -3.86
N LEU A 186 -11.73 -11.06 -4.76
CA LEU A 186 -11.25 -11.96 -5.82
C LEU A 186 -10.62 -13.23 -5.24
N LEU A 187 -9.83 -13.10 -4.18
CA LEU A 187 -9.19 -14.24 -3.51
C LEU A 187 -10.19 -15.13 -2.77
N TYR A 188 -11.28 -14.55 -2.25
CA TYR A 188 -12.39 -15.30 -1.69
C TYR A 188 -13.10 -16.12 -2.76
N LEU A 189 -13.51 -15.48 -3.86
CA LEU A 189 -14.22 -16.12 -4.97
C LEU A 189 -13.38 -17.17 -5.70
N SER A 190 -12.06 -16.95 -5.81
CA SER A 190 -11.15 -17.89 -6.48
C SER A 190 -10.90 -19.18 -5.69
N ASN A 191 -11.28 -19.21 -4.41
CA ASN A 191 -11.13 -20.38 -3.54
C ASN A 191 -12.45 -21.14 -3.30
N GLU A 192 -13.57 -20.62 -3.79
CA GLU A 192 -14.86 -21.33 -3.87
C GLU A 192 -14.79 -22.46 -4.91
#